data_AF-M8A820-F1
#
_entry.id   AF-M8A820-F1
#
_cell.length_a   1.000
_cell.length_b   1.000
_cell.length_c   1.000
_cell.angle_alpha   90.00
_cell.angle_beta   90.00
_cell.angle_gamma   90.00
#
_symmetry.space_group_name_H-M   'P 1'
#
loop_
_entity.id
_entity.type
_entity.pdbx_description
1 polymer ?
#
loop_
_entity_poly.entity_id
_entity_poly.type
_entity_poly.pdbx_seq_one_letter_code
_entity_poly.pdbx_strand_id
1 'polypeptide(L)'
;MQQPSRLLLVLLFCLAASSALASGGDEGAATYIVYLNPALKPSPGPAPSSLVNTAPWIITVGAGTLDRNFPAYAKLGNGETHAGMSLYSGDGLGDDKFPLVYNKGIRPGSNASKLCMSGTLDASAVKGKVVLCDRGGNSRVEKGQVVKLAGGVGMVLANTAQSGEEVVADSHLLPAVAVGDKSGDAIRAYVESDAGAEVALSFAGTAVDVHPAPVVAAFSSRGPNRQVAQLLKPDVIGPGVNILAGWTGSVGPTGLTIDERRPAFNILSGTSMSCPHISGLAAFVKAAHPDWSPSAIKSALMTTAYTRKLPSPGDLNYPSFSVVFGLRKSRTTVKYHRELTNVGAAGSVYAAKVTGPPSIVVSVKPARLVFKKVGDKLRYTVAFKSTAEGGPMDAAFGWLTWSSGEQDVRSPISYTWGM
;
A
#
# COMPACT_ATOMS: atom_id res chain seq x y z
N MET A 1 18.95 -16.99 41.48
CA MET A 1 17.50 -16.83 41.19
C MET A 1 17.34 -15.71 40.18
N GLN A 2 16.46 -15.94 39.21
CA GLN A 2 16.22 -15.30 37.91
C GLN A 2 16.61 -13.82 37.71
N GLN A 3 17.34 -13.58 36.62
CA GLN A 3 17.38 -12.30 35.90
C GLN A 3 15.97 -11.90 35.43
N PRO A 4 15.55 -10.64 35.57
CA PRO A 4 14.31 -10.18 34.97
C PRO A 4 14.49 -10.10 33.44
N SER A 5 13.59 -10.78 32.75
CA SER A 5 13.45 -10.88 31.30
C SER A 5 13.34 -9.51 30.62
N ARG A 6 14.41 -9.10 29.91
CA ARG A 6 14.47 -7.91 29.03
C ARG A 6 13.60 -8.02 27.76
N LEU A 7 12.89 -9.13 27.57
CA LEU A 7 12.09 -9.38 26.36
C LEU A 7 10.72 -8.68 26.37
N LEU A 8 10.25 -8.21 27.53
CA LEU A 8 8.88 -7.69 27.68
C LEU A 8 8.72 -6.20 27.32
N LEU A 9 9.81 -5.46 27.06
CA LEU A 9 9.77 -4.00 26.87
C LEU A 9 9.61 -3.56 25.40
N VAL A 10 9.49 -4.49 24.44
CA VAL A 10 9.35 -4.16 23.00
C VAL A 10 7.88 -3.99 22.58
N LEU A 11 6.93 -4.51 23.36
CA LEU A 11 5.51 -4.56 22.97
C LEU A 11 4.67 -3.35 23.44
N LEU A 12 5.18 -2.50 24.34
CA LEU A 12 4.35 -1.45 24.98
C LEU A 12 4.44 -0.04 24.36
N PHE A 13 5.33 0.23 23.41
CA PHE A 13 5.55 1.61 22.89
C PHE A 13 4.87 1.92 21.54
N CYS A 14 3.81 1.20 21.19
CA CYS A 14 2.92 1.56 20.08
C CYS A 14 1.72 2.43 20.49
N LEU A 15 1.68 2.96 21.70
CA LEU A 15 0.68 3.96 22.11
C LEU A 15 1.34 5.26 22.55
N ALA A 16 0.93 6.35 21.88
CA ALA A 16 1.15 7.75 22.20
C ALA A 16 2.60 8.28 22.11
N ALA A 17 2.86 9.15 21.14
CA ALA A 17 3.82 10.23 21.34
C ALA A 17 3.43 11.49 20.53
N SER A 18 2.70 12.39 21.20
CA SER A 18 2.82 13.82 20.94
C SER A 18 4.01 14.34 21.72
N SER A 19 4.99 14.94 21.03
CA SER A 19 5.92 16.00 21.49
C SER A 19 6.72 15.88 22.80
N ALA A 20 6.53 14.89 23.67
CA ALA A 20 7.12 14.86 25.02
C ALA A 20 8.49 14.13 25.13
N LEU A 21 8.85 13.27 24.17
CA LEU A 21 10.07 12.45 24.28
C LEU A 21 11.33 13.10 23.67
N ALA A 22 11.24 14.33 23.15
CA ALA A 22 12.40 15.06 22.61
C ALA A 22 13.30 15.70 23.70
N SER A 23 13.04 15.44 24.98
CA SER A 23 13.75 16.08 26.11
C SER A 23 14.52 15.12 27.04
N GLY A 24 14.53 13.81 26.77
CA GLY A 24 15.33 12.85 27.55
C GLY A 24 16.73 12.67 26.96
N GLY A 25 17.75 13.09 27.70
CA GLY A 25 19.16 13.05 27.29
C GLY A 25 19.78 11.65 27.16
N ASP A 26 20.69 11.54 26.20
CA ASP A 26 21.90 10.71 26.03
C ASP A 26 22.07 9.28 26.58
N GLU A 27 21.07 8.62 27.17
CA GLU A 27 21.20 7.20 27.55
C GLU A 27 20.30 6.29 26.70
N GLY A 28 20.92 5.70 25.67
CA GLY A 28 20.36 4.62 24.87
C GLY A 28 19.54 5.12 23.69
N ALA A 29 20.16 5.14 22.51
CA ALA A 29 19.45 5.29 21.24
C ALA A 29 18.49 4.11 21.03
N ALA A 30 17.32 4.12 21.67
CA ALA A 30 16.23 3.24 21.29
C ALA A 30 15.78 3.68 19.89
N THR A 31 15.55 2.71 18.99
CA THR A 31 14.84 2.99 17.75
C THR A 31 13.41 3.39 18.12
N TYR A 32 13.17 4.68 18.34
CA TYR A 32 11.83 5.19 18.59
C TYR A 32 11.07 5.15 17.27
N ILE A 33 10.32 4.09 17.07
CA ILE A 33 9.40 3.97 15.95
C ILE A 33 8.11 4.67 16.39
N VAL A 34 8.01 5.96 16.06
CA VAL A 34 6.94 6.81 16.57
C VAL A 34 5.60 6.46 15.92
N TYR A 35 4.68 5.94 16.74
CA TYR A 35 3.29 5.71 16.42
C TYR A 35 2.49 7.03 16.53
N LEU A 36 1.82 7.44 15.46
CA LEU A 36 0.80 8.50 15.53
C LEU A 36 -0.57 7.83 15.73
N ASN A 37 -1.27 8.27 16.77
CA ASN A 37 -2.63 7.85 17.09
C ASN A 37 -3.58 8.18 15.90
N PRO A 38 -4.30 7.20 15.32
CA PRO A 38 -5.17 7.41 14.17
C PRO A 38 -6.39 8.32 14.44
N ALA A 39 -6.70 8.63 15.70
CA ALA A 39 -7.94 9.31 16.05
C ALA A 39 -7.96 10.84 15.88
N LEU A 40 -6.83 11.54 15.69
CA LEU A 40 -6.83 13.00 15.91
C LEU A 40 -6.16 13.92 14.87
N LYS A 41 -5.52 13.43 13.80
CA LYS A 41 -5.17 14.30 12.66
C LYS A 41 -5.16 13.57 11.31
N PRO A 42 -5.81 14.12 10.27
CA PRO A 42 -5.53 13.73 8.90
C PRO A 42 -4.02 13.83 8.63
N SER A 43 -3.42 12.83 7.99
CA SER A 43 -2.04 12.94 7.53
C SER A 43 -1.95 14.09 6.51
N PRO A 44 -1.18 15.16 6.77
CA PRO A 44 -1.29 16.45 6.06
C PRO A 44 -0.62 16.47 4.68
N GLY A 45 -0.21 15.31 4.14
CA GLY A 45 0.23 15.23 2.75
C GLY A 45 -0.90 15.59 1.78
N PRO A 46 -0.60 16.00 0.54
CA PRO A 46 0.70 15.91 -0.13
C PRO A 46 1.55 17.19 -0.05
N ALA A 47 1.16 18.19 0.74
CA ALA A 47 1.83 19.48 0.77
C ALA A 47 3.34 19.35 1.12
N PRO A 48 4.23 20.13 0.49
CA PRO A 48 5.64 20.18 0.86
C PRO A 48 5.83 20.49 2.35
N SER A 49 6.87 19.92 2.95
CA SER A 49 7.23 20.12 4.35
C SER A 49 6.10 19.79 5.34
N SER A 50 5.20 18.87 5.01
CA SER A 50 4.07 18.49 5.88
C SER A 50 4.43 17.42 6.92
N LEU A 51 5.61 16.81 6.82
CA LEU A 51 6.04 15.76 7.75
C LEU A 51 6.47 16.31 9.11
N VAL A 52 6.28 15.46 10.11
CA VAL A 52 6.73 15.61 11.50
C VAL A 52 7.54 14.36 11.88
N ASN A 53 8.10 14.29 13.09
CA ASN A 53 9.01 13.21 13.53
C ASN A 53 10.28 13.14 12.67
N THR A 54 11.00 14.27 12.62
CA THR A 54 12.15 14.51 11.74
C THR A 54 13.50 14.22 12.38
N ALA A 55 13.54 13.76 13.62
CA ALA A 55 14.79 13.54 14.33
C ALA A 55 15.72 12.58 13.56
N PRO A 56 17.04 12.84 13.51
CA PRO A 56 17.99 12.03 12.75
C PRO A 56 18.01 10.55 13.17
N TRP A 57 17.88 10.31 14.48
CA TRP A 57 17.90 8.98 15.11
C TRP A 57 16.58 8.19 14.98
N ILE A 58 15.53 8.78 14.39
CA ILE A 58 14.25 8.10 14.11
C ILE A 58 14.23 7.63 12.66
N ILE A 59 13.65 6.46 12.40
CA ILE A 59 13.24 6.03 11.05
C ILE A 59 11.82 6.53 10.76
N THR A 60 11.70 7.47 9.82
CA THR A 60 10.45 8.10 9.42
C THR A 60 9.90 7.37 8.19
N VAL A 61 8.69 6.84 8.32
CA VAL A 61 8.08 5.94 7.33
C VAL A 61 6.91 6.64 6.62
N GLY A 62 6.98 6.74 5.30
CA GLY A 62 5.86 7.15 4.45
C GLY A 62 4.93 5.98 4.09
N ALA A 63 3.71 6.29 3.66
CA ALA A 63 2.74 5.30 3.25
C ALA A 63 2.76 5.05 1.73
N GLY A 64 2.78 3.79 1.34
CA GLY A 64 2.65 3.35 -0.05
C GLY A 64 1.46 2.41 -0.25
N THR A 65 0.94 2.37 -1.47
CA THR A 65 -0.09 1.43 -1.90
C THR A 65 0.45 0.00 -2.06
N LEU A 66 -0.47 -0.95 -2.07
CA LEU A 66 -0.24 -2.34 -2.45
C LEU A 66 -0.75 -2.60 -3.89
N ASP A 67 -0.44 -3.76 -4.44
CA ASP A 67 -1.04 -4.30 -5.68
C ASP A 67 -2.45 -4.88 -5.44
N ARG A 68 -3.05 -4.59 -4.28
CA ARG A 68 -4.42 -4.94 -3.91
C ARG A 68 -5.27 -3.69 -3.78
N ASN A 69 -6.49 -3.76 -4.30
CA ASN A 69 -7.47 -2.68 -4.20
C ASN A 69 -8.89 -3.22 -3.95
N PHE A 70 -9.84 -2.32 -3.68
CA PHE A 70 -11.25 -2.62 -3.46
C PHE A 70 -12.13 -1.85 -4.44
N PRO A 71 -12.21 -2.28 -5.72
CA PRO A 71 -12.84 -1.48 -6.76
C PRO A 71 -14.34 -1.35 -6.53
N ALA A 72 -14.82 -0.13 -6.75
CA ALA A 72 -16.24 0.18 -6.79
C ALA A 72 -16.48 1.19 -7.91
N TYR A 73 -17.71 1.28 -8.41
CA TYR A 73 -18.01 2.09 -9.59
C TYR A 73 -19.25 2.93 -9.38
N ALA A 74 -19.21 4.16 -9.89
CA ALA A 74 -20.37 5.04 -10.02
C ALA A 74 -20.72 5.15 -11.51
N LYS A 75 -21.82 4.53 -11.93
CA LYS A 75 -22.32 4.58 -13.30
C LYS A 75 -23.44 5.61 -13.39
N LEU A 76 -23.17 6.70 -14.07
CA LEU A 76 -24.08 7.84 -14.22
C LEU A 76 -25.20 7.53 -15.22
N GLY A 77 -26.30 8.27 -15.13
CA GLY A 77 -27.45 8.17 -16.03
C GLY A 77 -27.09 8.42 -17.49
N ASN A 78 -26.12 9.30 -17.75
CA ASN A 78 -25.56 9.62 -19.07
C ASN A 78 -24.70 8.50 -19.69
N GLY A 79 -24.48 7.39 -18.98
CA GLY A 79 -23.69 6.24 -19.44
C GLY A 79 -22.21 6.25 -19.02
N GLU A 80 -21.70 7.37 -18.50
CA GLU A 80 -20.33 7.45 -17.99
C GLU A 80 -20.15 6.58 -16.75
N THR A 81 -18.99 5.93 -16.62
CA THR A 81 -18.66 5.08 -15.47
C THR A 81 -17.36 5.56 -14.85
N HIS A 82 -17.44 5.94 -13.58
CA HIS A 82 -16.30 6.40 -12.80
C HIS A 82 -15.81 5.30 -11.87
N ALA A 83 -14.53 4.96 -12.00
CA ALA A 83 -13.87 4.02 -11.11
C ALA A 83 -13.52 4.69 -9.77
N GLY A 84 -13.75 3.95 -8.70
CA GLY A 84 -13.54 4.37 -7.33
C GLY A 84 -13.19 3.21 -6.42
N MET A 85 -13.31 3.43 -5.12
CA MET A 85 -13.06 2.40 -4.11
C MET A 85 -14.12 2.39 -3.02
N SER A 86 -14.34 1.23 -2.40
CA SER A 86 -15.24 1.06 -1.27
C SER A 86 -14.91 -0.19 -0.46
N LEU A 87 -15.15 -0.16 0.85
CA LEU A 87 -15.20 -1.35 1.71
C LEU A 87 -16.64 -1.68 2.14
N TYR A 88 -17.65 -1.10 1.48
CA TYR A 88 -19.03 -1.44 1.77
C TYR A 88 -19.28 -2.92 1.44
N SER A 89 -19.83 -3.65 2.42
CA SER A 89 -20.00 -5.11 2.35
C SER A 89 -21.44 -5.57 2.61
N GLY A 90 -22.42 -4.65 2.61
CA GLY A 90 -23.85 -4.99 2.71
C GLY A 90 -24.47 -5.29 1.34
N ASP A 91 -25.80 -5.42 1.29
CA ASP A 91 -26.59 -5.86 0.12
C ASP A 91 -26.53 -4.96 -1.13
N GLY A 92 -25.73 -3.89 -1.09
CA GLY A 92 -25.58 -2.94 -2.19
C GLY A 92 -26.85 -2.13 -2.47
N LEU A 93 -26.94 -1.63 -3.71
CA LEU A 93 -28.14 -0.98 -4.27
C LEU A 93 -28.70 -1.78 -5.46
N GLY A 94 -28.21 -3.00 -5.69
CA GLY A 94 -28.47 -3.75 -6.92
C GLY A 94 -27.94 -3.03 -8.17
N ASP A 95 -28.57 -3.30 -9.32
CA ASP A 95 -28.30 -2.63 -10.60
C ASP A 95 -29.18 -1.39 -10.81
N ASP A 96 -30.00 -1.04 -9.81
CA ASP A 96 -30.95 0.05 -9.88
C ASP A 96 -30.24 1.41 -9.89
N LYS A 97 -30.81 2.35 -10.66
CA LYS A 97 -30.40 3.74 -10.67
C LYS A 97 -31.21 4.52 -9.65
N PHE A 98 -30.53 5.41 -8.94
CA PHE A 98 -31.15 6.30 -7.97
C PHE A 98 -30.88 7.75 -8.35
N PRO A 99 -31.81 8.67 -8.07
CA PRO A 99 -31.56 10.09 -8.27
C PRO A 99 -30.30 10.53 -7.52
N LEU A 100 -29.44 11.26 -8.22
CA LEU A 100 -28.22 11.84 -7.69
C LEU A 100 -28.47 13.30 -7.32
N VAL A 101 -28.10 13.68 -6.10
CA VAL A 101 -28.24 15.06 -5.63
C VAL A 101 -26.93 15.59 -5.06
N TYR A 102 -26.73 16.89 -5.26
CA TYR A 102 -25.58 17.62 -4.73
C TYR A 102 -26.02 18.94 -4.13
N ASN A 103 -25.33 19.36 -3.06
CA ASN A 103 -25.52 20.63 -2.39
C ASN A 103 -26.99 20.94 -1.98
N LYS A 104 -27.70 19.94 -1.46
CA LYS A 104 -29.10 20.08 -0.98
C LYS A 104 -29.12 20.36 0.53
N GLY A 105 -28.75 21.58 0.90
CA GLY A 105 -28.66 22.02 2.29
C GLY A 105 -29.88 22.78 2.79
N ILE A 106 -30.11 22.75 4.11
CA ILE A 106 -31.15 23.54 4.78
C ILE A 106 -30.87 25.06 4.79
N ARG A 107 -29.61 25.46 4.56
CA ARG A 107 -29.18 26.87 4.51
C ARG A 107 -28.70 27.19 3.09
N PRO A 108 -29.48 27.97 2.30
CA PRO A 108 -29.08 28.41 0.98
C PRO A 108 -27.72 29.13 1.01
N GLY A 109 -26.84 28.84 0.05
CA GLY A 109 -25.52 29.47 -0.07
C GLY A 109 -24.42 28.94 0.87
N SER A 110 -24.74 28.01 1.78
CA SER A 110 -23.72 27.36 2.62
C SER A 110 -22.97 26.28 1.84
N ASN A 111 -21.64 26.23 2.00
CA ASN A 111 -20.83 25.13 1.46
C ASN A 111 -20.83 23.89 2.38
N ALA A 112 -21.43 23.96 3.57
CA ALA A 112 -21.38 22.86 4.54
C ALA A 112 -22.17 21.62 4.09
N SER A 113 -23.23 21.81 3.29
CA SER A 113 -23.99 20.74 2.65
C SER A 113 -23.22 20.01 1.55
N LYS A 114 -22.34 20.71 0.82
CA LYS A 114 -21.41 20.07 -0.14
C LYS A 114 -20.51 19.06 0.56
N LEU A 115 -20.09 19.40 1.78
CA LEU A 115 -19.27 18.53 2.63
C LEU A 115 -20.11 17.51 3.42
N CYS A 116 -21.44 17.47 3.30
CA CYS A 116 -22.30 16.58 4.08
C CYS A 116 -21.99 16.62 5.58
N MET A 117 -21.85 17.83 6.12
CA MET A 117 -21.61 18.04 7.55
C MET A 117 -22.88 17.78 8.36
N SER A 118 -22.70 17.40 9.63
CA SER A 118 -23.82 17.10 10.53
C SER A 118 -24.81 18.28 10.61
N GLY A 119 -26.10 17.98 10.48
CA GLY A 119 -27.19 18.96 10.54
C GLY A 119 -27.30 19.89 9.34
N THR A 120 -26.64 19.60 8.20
CA THR A 120 -26.63 20.52 7.05
C THR A 120 -27.50 20.10 5.87
N LEU A 121 -27.80 18.80 5.71
CA LEU A 121 -28.60 18.28 4.59
C LEU A 121 -30.10 18.46 4.86
N ASP A 122 -30.85 18.85 3.84
CA ASP A 122 -32.31 18.87 3.87
C ASP A 122 -32.85 17.45 3.61
N ALA A 123 -33.42 16.83 4.64
CA ALA A 123 -33.97 15.47 4.58
C ALA A 123 -35.00 15.30 3.46
N SER A 124 -35.84 16.30 3.20
CA SER A 124 -36.86 16.23 2.15
C SER A 124 -36.25 16.16 0.74
N ALA A 125 -35.09 16.79 0.56
CA ALA A 125 -34.39 16.85 -0.71
C ALA A 125 -33.52 15.61 -0.97
N VAL A 126 -33.05 14.91 0.07
CA VAL A 126 -32.11 13.77 -0.02
C VAL A 126 -32.73 12.40 0.23
N LYS A 127 -33.90 12.32 0.86
CA LYS A 127 -34.54 11.03 1.19
C LYS A 127 -34.75 10.18 -0.08
N GLY A 128 -34.30 8.93 -0.03
CA GLY A 128 -34.41 7.99 -1.15
C GLY A 128 -33.40 8.18 -2.28
N LYS A 129 -32.40 9.06 -2.11
CA LYS A 129 -31.45 9.46 -3.17
C LYS A 129 -30.01 9.14 -2.83
N VAL A 130 -29.16 9.13 -3.85
CA VAL A 130 -27.70 9.09 -3.70
C VAL A 130 -27.19 10.52 -3.57
N VAL A 131 -26.36 10.78 -2.57
CA VAL A 131 -25.83 12.12 -2.30
C VAL A 131 -24.36 12.20 -2.71
N LEU A 132 -24.01 13.18 -3.54
CA LEU A 132 -22.62 13.55 -3.80
C LEU A 132 -22.11 14.41 -2.64
N CYS A 133 -21.01 13.99 -2.02
CA CYS A 133 -20.35 14.69 -0.94
C CYS A 133 -18.90 14.98 -1.30
N ASP A 134 -18.45 16.22 -1.09
CA ASP A 134 -17.06 16.62 -1.24
C ASP A 134 -16.23 16.15 -0.03
N ARG A 135 -15.02 15.67 -0.31
CA ARG A 135 -14.03 15.35 0.72
C ARG A 135 -13.47 16.62 1.36
N GLY A 136 -13.39 16.62 2.70
CA GLY A 136 -12.84 17.72 3.50
C GLY A 136 -13.70 18.04 4.73
N GLY A 137 -13.19 18.89 5.62
CA GLY A 137 -13.92 19.39 6.80
C GLY A 137 -14.13 18.37 7.93
N ASN A 138 -14.87 17.29 7.68
CA ASN A 138 -15.15 16.20 8.61
C ASN A 138 -14.70 14.83 8.04
N SER A 139 -14.79 13.77 8.85
CA SER A 139 -14.27 12.46 8.43
C SER A 139 -15.08 11.86 7.27
N ARG A 140 -14.43 11.05 6.43
CA ARG A 140 -15.06 10.46 5.23
C ARG A 140 -16.26 9.59 5.61
N VAL A 141 -16.10 8.73 6.61
CA VAL A 141 -17.14 7.82 7.10
C VAL A 141 -18.32 8.55 7.76
N GLU A 142 -18.06 9.66 8.46
CA GLU A 142 -19.10 10.48 9.08
C GLU A 142 -20.02 11.14 8.05
N LYS A 143 -19.50 11.55 6.88
CA LYS A 143 -20.35 12.04 5.78
C LYS A 143 -21.38 10.99 5.37
N GLY A 144 -20.95 9.72 5.32
CA GLY A 144 -21.87 8.60 5.12
C GLY A 144 -22.93 8.54 6.21
N GLN A 145 -22.55 8.60 7.50
CA GLN A 145 -23.53 8.66 8.58
C GLN A 145 -24.55 9.79 8.39
N VAL A 146 -24.10 11.00 8.03
CA VAL A 146 -24.99 12.15 7.81
C VAL A 146 -25.98 11.90 6.68
N VAL A 147 -25.52 11.36 5.54
CA VAL A 147 -26.39 10.99 4.42
C VAL A 147 -27.41 9.93 4.84
N LYS A 148 -26.98 8.89 5.58
CA LYS A 148 -27.86 7.84 6.09
C LYS A 148 -28.95 8.40 7.01
N LEU A 149 -28.56 9.25 7.97
CA LEU A 149 -29.48 9.85 8.94
C LEU A 149 -30.48 10.81 8.27
N ALA A 150 -30.09 11.45 7.17
CA ALA A 150 -30.99 12.29 6.37
C ALA A 150 -31.93 11.49 5.44
N GLY A 151 -31.81 10.15 5.42
CA GLY A 151 -32.64 9.25 4.62
C GLY A 151 -32.11 8.97 3.21
N GLY A 152 -30.88 9.37 2.90
CA GLY A 152 -30.23 9.00 1.64
C GLY A 152 -29.90 7.50 1.58
N VAL A 153 -29.97 6.92 0.39
CA VAL A 153 -29.76 5.48 0.16
C VAL A 153 -28.33 5.15 -0.26
N GLY A 154 -27.58 6.13 -0.77
CA GLY A 154 -26.22 5.95 -1.25
C GLY A 154 -25.40 7.23 -1.15
N MET A 155 -24.08 7.13 -1.30
CA MET A 155 -23.19 8.28 -1.33
C MET A 155 -22.08 8.13 -2.37
N VAL A 156 -21.79 9.20 -3.12
CA VAL A 156 -20.53 9.32 -3.85
C VAL A 156 -19.65 10.31 -3.10
N LEU A 157 -18.48 9.87 -2.65
CA LEU A 157 -17.50 10.74 -1.99
C LEU A 157 -16.47 11.21 -3.03
N ALA A 158 -16.57 12.46 -3.45
CA ALA A 158 -15.69 13.05 -4.43
C ALA A 158 -14.48 13.72 -3.77
N ASN A 159 -13.28 13.36 -4.19
CA ASN A 159 -12.11 14.18 -3.92
C ASN A 159 -12.25 15.56 -4.58
N THR A 160 -11.51 16.51 -4.03
CA THR A 160 -11.31 17.87 -4.58
C THR A 160 -9.84 18.04 -4.95
N ALA A 161 -9.48 19.12 -5.64
CA ALA A 161 -8.08 19.48 -5.95
C ALA A 161 -7.13 19.38 -4.74
N GLN A 162 -7.59 19.70 -3.53
CA GLN A 162 -6.78 19.57 -2.30
C GLN A 162 -6.44 18.12 -1.92
N SER A 163 -7.29 17.17 -2.27
CA SER A 163 -7.13 15.74 -1.97
C SER A 163 -6.47 14.96 -3.11
N GLY A 164 -6.52 15.48 -4.34
CA GLY A 164 -5.94 14.87 -5.54
C GLY A 164 -6.63 13.59 -5.99
N GLU A 165 -5.97 12.80 -6.84
CA GLU A 165 -6.55 11.61 -7.46
C GLU A 165 -6.62 10.38 -6.55
N GLU A 166 -5.92 10.39 -5.41
CA GLU A 166 -5.85 9.19 -4.59
C GLU A 166 -7.11 8.95 -3.78
N VAL A 167 -7.65 7.76 -4.00
CA VAL A 167 -8.78 7.21 -3.27
C VAL A 167 -8.27 6.22 -2.24
N VAL A 168 -8.93 6.17 -1.09
CA VAL A 168 -8.77 5.06 -0.15
C VAL A 168 -10.13 4.45 0.11
N ALA A 169 -10.14 3.16 0.40
CA ALA A 169 -11.38 2.44 0.62
C ALA A 169 -11.79 2.59 2.10
N ASP A 170 -13.01 3.05 2.36
CA ASP A 170 -13.56 3.21 3.71
C ASP A 170 -14.79 2.32 3.92
N SER A 171 -14.96 1.84 5.16
CA SER A 171 -16.06 0.96 5.58
C SER A 171 -17.34 1.76 5.87
N HIS A 172 -17.91 2.47 4.89
CA HIS A 172 -19.11 3.28 5.09
C HIS A 172 -20.31 2.48 5.65
N LEU A 173 -21.24 3.20 6.31
CA LEU A 173 -22.47 2.66 6.93
C LEU A 173 -23.65 2.49 5.96
N LEU A 174 -23.44 2.88 4.70
CA LEU A 174 -24.37 2.81 3.59
C LEU A 174 -23.56 2.60 2.29
N PRO A 175 -24.19 2.17 1.19
CA PRO A 175 -23.54 2.01 -0.11
C PRO A 175 -22.81 3.29 -0.55
N ALA A 176 -21.48 3.27 -0.59
CA ALA A 176 -20.71 4.46 -0.92
C ALA A 176 -19.50 4.18 -1.78
N VAL A 177 -19.27 5.03 -2.79
CA VAL A 177 -18.11 4.95 -3.69
C VAL A 177 -17.29 6.22 -3.54
N ALA A 178 -16.02 6.09 -3.18
CA ALA A 178 -15.08 7.19 -3.19
C ALA A 178 -14.39 7.30 -4.56
N VAL A 179 -14.27 8.51 -5.10
CA VAL A 179 -13.69 8.77 -6.44
C VAL A 179 -12.60 9.84 -6.39
N GLY A 180 -11.66 9.78 -7.34
CA GLY A 180 -10.59 10.75 -7.51
C GLY A 180 -11.09 12.13 -7.94
N ASP A 181 -10.21 13.12 -7.95
CA ASP A 181 -10.54 14.53 -8.19
C ASP A 181 -11.19 14.76 -9.57
N LYS A 182 -10.57 14.28 -10.66
CA LYS A 182 -11.13 14.39 -12.02
C LYS A 182 -12.52 13.76 -12.15
N SER A 183 -12.72 12.58 -11.57
CA SER A 183 -14.04 11.93 -11.57
C SER A 183 -15.03 12.69 -10.70
N GLY A 184 -14.57 13.25 -9.58
CA GLY A 184 -15.36 14.13 -8.73
C GLY A 184 -15.87 15.36 -9.49
N ASP A 185 -14.99 16.03 -10.24
CA ASP A 185 -15.35 17.19 -11.07
C ASP A 185 -16.36 16.83 -12.16
N ALA A 186 -16.17 15.70 -12.85
CA ALA A 186 -17.10 15.23 -13.87
C ALA A 186 -18.49 14.93 -13.27
N ILE A 187 -18.54 14.23 -12.13
CA ILE A 187 -19.81 13.91 -11.46
C ILE A 187 -20.49 15.18 -10.92
N ARG A 188 -19.72 16.15 -10.40
CA ARG A 188 -20.23 17.48 -10.00
C ARG A 188 -20.86 18.21 -11.19
N ALA A 189 -20.17 18.25 -12.33
CA ALA A 189 -20.71 18.89 -13.54
C ALA A 189 -21.98 18.18 -14.04
N TYR A 190 -22.03 16.85 -13.97
CA TYR A 190 -23.20 16.07 -14.38
C TYR A 190 -24.43 16.39 -13.51
N VAL A 191 -24.32 16.29 -12.19
CA VAL A 191 -25.46 16.53 -11.28
C VAL A 191 -25.94 17.99 -11.28
N GLU A 192 -25.06 18.95 -11.61
CA GLU A 192 -25.45 20.36 -11.73
C GLU A 192 -26.11 20.70 -13.07
N SER A 193 -25.82 19.93 -14.13
CA SER A 193 -26.37 20.18 -15.47
C SER A 193 -27.68 19.43 -15.75
N ASP A 194 -27.99 18.37 -15.01
CA ASP A 194 -29.17 17.53 -15.21
C ASP A 194 -30.02 17.43 -13.93
N ALA A 195 -31.23 18.01 -13.96
CA ALA A 195 -32.18 17.94 -12.86
C ALA A 195 -32.72 16.50 -12.62
N GLY A 196 -32.60 15.63 -13.62
CA GLY A 196 -32.92 14.20 -13.56
C GLY A 196 -31.67 13.33 -13.41
N ALA A 197 -30.55 13.88 -12.92
CA ALA A 197 -29.32 13.11 -12.74
C ALA A 197 -29.54 11.85 -11.89
N GLU A 198 -28.97 10.73 -12.34
CA GLU A 198 -29.09 9.43 -11.67
C GLU A 198 -27.72 8.73 -11.61
N VAL A 199 -27.58 7.80 -10.67
CA VAL A 199 -26.39 6.97 -10.54
C VAL A 199 -26.73 5.57 -10.03
N ALA A 200 -26.04 4.57 -10.55
CA ALA A 200 -25.97 3.22 -9.99
C ALA A 200 -24.59 3.00 -9.35
N LEU A 201 -24.54 2.39 -8.16
CA LEU A 201 -23.32 2.10 -7.43
C LEU A 201 -23.07 0.59 -7.39
N SER A 202 -21.89 0.14 -7.82
CA SER A 202 -21.52 -1.27 -7.80
C SER A 202 -20.19 -1.51 -7.06
N PHE A 203 -20.06 -2.70 -6.49
CA PHE A 203 -18.95 -3.09 -5.60
C PHE A 203 -18.34 -4.40 -6.08
N ALA A 204 -17.06 -4.38 -6.48
CA ALA A 204 -16.39 -5.54 -7.07
C ALA A 204 -15.58 -6.38 -6.06
N GLY A 205 -15.69 -6.06 -4.76
CA GLY A 205 -14.95 -6.75 -3.72
C GLY A 205 -13.44 -6.49 -3.81
N THR A 206 -12.63 -7.54 -3.65
CA THR A 206 -11.17 -7.43 -3.63
C THR A 206 -10.57 -7.73 -5.00
N ALA A 207 -9.74 -6.82 -5.52
CA ALA A 207 -8.92 -7.04 -6.70
C ALA A 207 -7.43 -7.08 -6.32
N VAL A 208 -6.69 -7.96 -6.97
CA VAL A 208 -5.22 -8.10 -6.84
C VAL A 208 -4.56 -7.87 -8.20
N ASP A 209 -3.23 -7.75 -8.22
CA ASP A 209 -2.44 -7.41 -9.42
C ASP A 209 -2.78 -6.02 -10.00
N VAL A 210 -3.08 -5.07 -9.11
CA VAL A 210 -3.38 -3.67 -9.48
C VAL A 210 -2.09 -2.90 -9.71
N HIS A 211 -2.01 -2.22 -10.86
CA HIS A 211 -0.86 -1.42 -11.26
C HIS A 211 -1.24 0.05 -11.53
N PRO A 212 -0.35 1.01 -11.21
CA PRO A 212 0.96 0.85 -10.59
C PRO A 212 0.91 0.62 -9.06
N ALA A 213 1.80 -0.22 -8.54
CA ALA A 213 2.07 -0.38 -7.11
C ALA A 213 3.57 -0.68 -6.86
N PRO A 214 4.18 -0.18 -5.77
CA PRO A 214 3.61 0.78 -4.83
C PRO A 214 3.63 2.22 -5.41
N VAL A 215 2.66 3.02 -5.01
CA VAL A 215 2.60 4.48 -5.22
C VAL A 215 2.56 5.14 -3.84
N VAL A 216 3.29 6.25 -3.67
CA VAL A 216 3.29 6.98 -2.40
C VAL A 216 1.93 7.63 -2.18
N ALA A 217 1.30 7.31 -1.05
CA ALA A 217 -0.01 7.80 -0.69
C ALA A 217 -0.06 9.34 -0.68
N ALA A 218 -1.12 9.94 -1.21
CA ALA A 218 -1.32 11.39 -1.29
C ALA A 218 -1.35 12.00 0.12
N PHE A 219 -2.04 11.33 1.05
CA PHE A 219 -2.07 11.73 2.46
C PHE A 219 -0.71 11.57 3.15
N SER A 220 0.21 10.76 2.61
CA SER A 220 1.53 10.57 3.21
C SER A 220 2.27 11.91 3.22
N SER A 221 2.63 12.36 4.42
CA SER A 221 3.36 13.61 4.60
C SER A 221 4.67 13.64 3.84
N ARG A 222 5.04 14.83 3.35
CA ARG A 222 6.19 15.06 2.47
C ARG A 222 7.24 15.92 3.14
N GLY A 223 8.50 15.70 2.77
CA GLY A 223 9.60 16.59 3.12
C GLY A 223 9.55 17.90 2.32
N PRO A 224 10.55 18.78 2.48
CA PRO A 224 11.76 18.60 3.30
C PRO A 224 11.52 18.67 4.82
N ASN A 225 12.53 18.26 5.58
CA ASN A 225 12.58 18.43 7.03
C ASN A 225 12.68 19.93 7.38
N ARG A 226 11.71 20.47 8.13
CA ARG A 226 11.67 21.91 8.49
C ARG A 226 12.74 22.32 9.50
N GLN A 227 13.13 21.40 10.38
CA GLN A 227 14.10 21.68 11.44
C GLN A 227 15.54 21.59 10.92
N VAL A 228 15.82 20.58 10.09
CA VAL A 228 17.16 20.35 9.54
C VAL A 228 17.02 19.95 8.07
N ALA A 229 16.96 20.94 7.18
CA ALA A 229 16.73 20.73 5.75
C ALA A 229 17.79 19.86 5.05
N GLN A 230 19.00 19.79 5.61
CA GLN A 230 20.09 18.94 5.13
C GLN A 230 19.82 17.44 5.34
N LEU A 231 18.85 17.07 6.18
CA LEU A 231 18.47 15.68 6.45
C LEU A 231 17.16 15.33 5.74
N LEU A 232 17.28 14.53 4.68
CA LEU A 232 16.14 14.11 3.87
C LEU A 232 15.16 13.25 4.68
N LYS A 233 13.86 13.55 4.53
CA LYS A 233 12.75 12.81 5.13
C LYS A 233 11.57 12.73 4.15
N PRO A 234 10.72 11.68 4.22
CA PRO A 234 10.86 10.48 5.06
C PRO A 234 12.07 9.61 4.64
N ASP A 235 12.47 8.67 5.49
CA ASP A 235 13.63 7.80 5.22
C ASP A 235 13.28 6.67 4.23
N VAL A 236 12.09 6.07 4.38
CA VAL A 236 11.57 4.96 3.54
C VAL A 236 10.04 5.04 3.41
N ILE A 237 9.46 4.25 2.52
CA ILE A 237 8.01 3.99 2.48
C ILE A 237 7.72 2.52 2.79
N GLY A 238 6.53 2.23 3.30
CA GLY A 238 6.03 0.87 3.48
C GLY A 238 4.53 0.76 3.22
N PRO A 239 3.97 -0.47 3.14
CA PRO A 239 2.54 -0.68 2.94
C PRO A 239 1.69 0.06 3.97
N GLY A 240 0.90 1.03 3.52
CA GLY A 240 0.11 1.89 4.42
C GLY A 240 -1.28 2.23 3.92
N VAL A 241 -1.69 1.70 2.77
CA VAL A 241 -3.01 1.95 2.18
C VAL A 241 -3.79 0.66 2.16
N ASN A 242 -5.00 0.71 2.71
CA ASN A 242 -5.96 -0.39 2.82
C ASN A 242 -5.33 -1.65 3.45
N ILE A 243 -4.69 -1.50 4.62
CA ILE A 243 -4.06 -2.59 5.37
C ILE A 243 -5.08 -3.28 6.26
N LEU A 244 -5.20 -4.60 6.11
CA LEU A 244 -6.02 -5.47 6.97
C LEU A 244 -5.23 -5.83 8.24
N ALA A 245 -5.79 -5.55 9.41
CA ALA A 245 -5.19 -5.91 10.70
C ALA A 245 -6.26 -6.26 11.75
N GLY A 246 -5.84 -6.83 12.87
CA GLY A 246 -6.74 -7.16 13.98
C GLY A 246 -7.44 -5.92 14.53
N TRP A 247 -8.69 -6.08 14.97
CA TRP A 247 -9.54 -5.02 15.49
C TRP A 247 -10.18 -5.45 16.81
N THR A 248 -10.24 -4.54 17.78
CA THR A 248 -10.62 -4.87 19.16
C THR A 248 -12.07 -5.34 19.31
N GLY A 249 -12.95 -4.98 18.36
CA GLY A 249 -14.38 -5.17 18.51
C GLY A 249 -14.99 -4.33 19.64
N SER A 250 -14.28 -3.34 20.20
CA SER A 250 -14.86 -2.39 21.16
C SER A 250 -15.61 -1.25 20.46
N VAL A 251 -15.22 -0.93 19.22
CA VAL A 251 -15.81 0.09 18.36
C VAL A 251 -16.02 -0.47 16.95
N GLY A 252 -16.98 0.10 16.21
CA GLY A 252 -17.21 -0.29 14.82
C GLY A 252 -16.03 0.06 13.90
N PRO A 253 -15.97 -0.54 12.69
CA PRO A 253 -14.87 -0.31 11.75
C PRO A 253 -14.73 1.14 11.29
N THR A 254 -15.80 1.95 11.35
CA THR A 254 -15.73 3.40 11.10
C THR A 254 -15.22 4.22 12.28
N GLY A 255 -15.20 3.64 13.49
CA GLY A 255 -14.96 4.37 14.75
C GLY A 255 -16.13 5.26 15.20
N LEU A 256 -17.25 5.29 14.46
CA LEU A 256 -18.43 6.05 14.83
C LEU A 256 -19.26 5.29 15.87
N THR A 257 -19.89 5.99 16.80
CA THR A 257 -20.69 5.38 17.88
C THR A 257 -21.93 4.64 17.36
N ILE A 258 -22.50 5.09 16.24
CA ILE A 258 -23.64 4.45 15.57
C ILE A 258 -23.27 3.18 14.78
N ASP A 259 -21.98 2.92 14.58
CA ASP A 259 -21.55 1.73 13.85
C ASP A 259 -21.53 0.53 14.79
N GLU A 260 -22.56 -0.30 14.67
CA GLU A 260 -22.76 -1.50 15.51
C GLU A 260 -21.97 -2.72 15.02
N ARG A 261 -21.32 -2.67 13.85
CA ARG A 261 -20.53 -3.80 13.35
C ARG A 261 -19.36 -4.10 14.29
N ARG A 262 -19.06 -5.37 14.54
CA ARG A 262 -17.96 -5.82 15.42
C ARG A 262 -17.06 -6.86 14.75
N PRO A 263 -16.35 -6.50 13.67
CA PRO A 263 -15.47 -7.44 13.00
C PRO A 263 -14.19 -7.68 13.83
N ALA A 264 -13.64 -8.89 13.76
CA ALA A 264 -12.34 -9.22 14.35
C ALA A 264 -11.16 -8.57 13.62
N PHE A 265 -11.37 -8.10 12.39
CA PHE A 265 -10.38 -7.44 11.55
C PHE A 265 -10.95 -6.18 10.92
N ASN A 266 -10.09 -5.18 10.67
CA ASN A 266 -10.47 -3.95 10.00
C ASN A 266 -9.42 -3.58 8.95
N ILE A 267 -9.85 -2.83 7.93
CA ILE A 267 -8.98 -2.32 6.87
C ILE A 267 -8.86 -0.81 7.03
N LEU A 268 -7.63 -0.34 7.26
CA LEU A 268 -7.35 1.07 7.47
C LEU A 268 -6.16 1.55 6.63
N SER A 269 -6.08 2.86 6.44
CA SER A 269 -5.00 3.53 5.72
C SER A 269 -4.34 4.60 6.59
N GLY A 270 -3.02 4.70 6.51
CA GLY A 270 -2.24 5.68 7.25
C GLY A 270 -0.76 5.33 7.28
N THR A 271 0.09 6.33 7.53
CA THR A 271 1.50 6.09 7.88
C THR A 271 1.62 5.26 9.16
N SER A 272 0.63 5.35 10.07
CA SER A 272 0.48 4.48 11.23
C SER A 272 0.33 2.99 10.88
N MET A 273 -0.09 2.65 9.65
CA MET A 273 -0.16 1.27 9.16
C MET A 273 1.16 0.84 8.50
N SER A 274 1.91 1.76 7.86
CA SER A 274 3.26 1.49 7.35
C SER A 274 4.30 1.31 8.45
N CYS A 275 4.19 2.10 9.50
CA CYS A 275 5.10 2.12 10.64
C CYS A 275 5.35 0.72 11.27
N PRO A 276 4.31 -0.07 11.62
CA PRO A 276 4.50 -1.42 12.18
C PRO A 276 5.10 -2.42 11.17
N HIS A 277 4.90 -2.26 9.86
CA HIS A 277 5.59 -3.11 8.88
C HIS A 277 7.11 -2.91 8.95
N ILE A 278 7.57 -1.66 8.94
CA ILE A 278 9.00 -1.35 9.04
C ILE A 278 9.55 -1.72 10.43
N SER A 279 8.73 -1.61 11.48
CA SER A 279 9.09 -2.07 12.83
C SER A 279 9.33 -3.57 12.87
N GLY A 280 8.46 -4.36 12.27
CA GLY A 280 8.62 -5.81 12.18
C GLY A 280 9.87 -6.19 11.41
N LEU A 281 10.14 -5.53 10.28
CA LEU A 281 11.38 -5.72 9.51
C LEU A 281 12.63 -5.36 10.34
N ALA A 282 12.61 -4.23 11.05
CA ALA A 282 13.71 -3.84 11.92
C ALA A 282 13.96 -4.88 13.03
N ALA A 283 12.89 -5.44 13.61
CA ALA A 283 12.99 -6.50 14.61
C ALA A 283 13.59 -7.79 14.03
N PHE A 284 13.20 -8.21 12.82
CA PHE A 284 13.81 -9.35 12.15
C PHE A 284 15.31 -9.13 11.87
N VAL A 285 15.70 -7.94 11.40
CA VAL A 285 17.10 -7.59 11.19
C VAL A 285 17.87 -7.61 12.52
N LYS A 286 17.29 -7.07 13.60
CA LYS A 286 17.90 -7.12 14.94
C LYS A 286 18.05 -8.55 15.47
N ALA A 287 17.07 -9.41 15.23
CA ALA A 287 17.13 -10.81 15.63
C ALA A 287 18.23 -11.58 14.87
N ALA A 288 18.38 -11.32 13.57
CA ALA A 288 19.45 -11.89 12.75
C ALA A 288 20.84 -11.29 13.05
N HIS A 289 20.89 -10.04 13.53
CA HIS A 289 22.11 -9.32 13.87
C HIS A 289 22.01 -8.66 15.26
N PRO A 290 22.11 -9.43 16.36
CA PRO A 290 21.90 -8.92 17.71
C PRO A 290 22.86 -7.80 18.13
N ASP A 291 24.07 -7.74 17.55
CA ASP A 291 25.07 -6.72 17.88
C ASP A 291 24.92 -5.44 17.04
N TRP A 292 24.05 -5.43 16.04
CA TRP A 292 23.87 -4.24 15.21
C TRP A 292 23.21 -3.10 15.98
N SER A 293 23.75 -1.90 15.79
CA SER A 293 23.19 -0.67 16.33
C SER A 293 21.88 -0.29 15.61
N PRO A 294 21.02 0.53 16.23
CA PRO A 294 19.86 1.15 15.58
C PRO A 294 20.18 1.78 14.23
N SER A 295 21.30 2.51 14.15
CA SER A 295 21.74 3.18 12.93
C SER A 295 22.16 2.19 11.84
N ALA A 296 22.78 1.07 12.21
CA ALA A 296 23.11 0.00 11.26
C ALA A 296 21.84 -0.65 10.68
N ILE A 297 20.83 -0.90 11.52
CA ILE A 297 19.54 -1.43 11.08
C ILE A 297 18.80 -0.44 10.19
N LYS A 298 18.73 0.83 10.59
CA LYS A 298 18.15 1.91 9.76
C LYS A 298 18.87 1.99 8.41
N SER A 299 20.20 1.96 8.41
CA SER A 299 21.01 1.98 7.19
C SER A 299 20.70 0.78 6.30
N ALA A 300 20.62 -0.43 6.85
CA ALA A 300 20.27 -1.63 6.10
C ALA A 300 18.90 -1.46 5.42
N LEU A 301 17.86 -1.11 6.18
CA LEU A 301 16.50 -0.92 5.65
C LEU A 301 16.43 0.15 4.55
N MET A 302 17.14 1.27 4.71
CA MET A 302 17.18 2.35 3.71
C MET A 302 17.94 1.96 2.45
N THR A 303 19.15 1.39 2.61
CA THR A 303 20.05 1.11 1.48
C THR A 303 19.64 -0.12 0.67
N THR A 304 18.80 -1.00 1.24
CA THR A 304 18.19 -2.12 0.53
C THR A 304 16.76 -1.87 0.06
N ALA A 305 16.21 -0.67 0.32
CA ALA A 305 14.88 -0.31 -0.17
C ALA A 305 14.88 -0.23 -1.71
N TYR A 306 13.84 -0.78 -2.34
CA TYR A 306 13.70 -0.71 -3.79
C TYR A 306 13.37 0.72 -4.23
N THR A 307 14.19 1.27 -5.12
CA THR A 307 13.96 2.60 -5.74
C THR A 307 13.19 2.52 -7.06
N ARG A 308 12.91 1.30 -7.53
CA ARG A 308 12.18 1.02 -8.78
C ARG A 308 11.22 -0.13 -8.59
N LYS A 309 10.08 -0.05 -9.30
CA LYS A 309 9.16 -1.16 -9.51
C LYS A 309 9.97 -2.36 -10.02
N LEU A 310 9.94 -3.47 -9.28
CA LEU A 310 10.41 -4.75 -9.82
C LEU A 310 9.42 -5.14 -10.94
N PRO A 311 9.90 -5.43 -12.17
CA PRO A 311 9.01 -5.78 -13.29
C PRO A 311 8.10 -6.97 -12.98
N SER A 312 8.53 -7.85 -12.07
CA SER A 312 7.77 -8.96 -11.53
C SER A 312 8.26 -9.34 -10.12
N PRO A 313 7.48 -10.07 -9.30
CA PRO A 313 7.97 -10.62 -8.03
C PRO A 313 9.24 -11.47 -8.19
N GLY A 314 9.41 -12.12 -9.34
CA GLY A 314 10.59 -12.93 -9.65
C GLY A 314 11.86 -12.12 -9.88
N ASP A 315 11.78 -10.79 -10.05
CA ASP A 315 12.96 -9.89 -10.10
C ASP A 315 13.48 -9.50 -8.72
N LEU A 316 12.85 -9.96 -7.63
CA LEU A 316 13.42 -9.89 -6.29
C LEU A 316 14.79 -10.57 -6.30
N ASN A 317 15.80 -9.96 -5.66
CA ASN A 317 17.14 -10.51 -5.56
C ASN A 317 17.19 -11.69 -4.57
N TYR A 318 16.48 -12.76 -4.90
CA TYR A 318 16.25 -13.93 -4.08
C TYR A 318 17.14 -15.10 -4.55
N PRO A 319 17.66 -15.94 -3.65
CA PRO A 319 18.62 -17.01 -3.98
C PRO A 319 17.97 -18.23 -4.67
N SER A 320 16.79 -18.08 -5.26
CA SER A 320 16.09 -19.09 -6.04
C SER A 320 15.27 -18.48 -7.17
N PHE A 321 14.78 -19.33 -8.07
CA PHE A 321 13.94 -18.94 -9.20
C PHE A 321 12.66 -19.77 -9.23
N SER A 322 11.51 -19.11 -9.34
CA SER A 322 10.22 -19.74 -9.63
C SER A 322 9.74 -19.24 -10.99
N VAL A 323 9.88 -20.07 -12.01
CA VAL A 323 9.63 -19.73 -13.41
C VAL A 323 8.24 -20.21 -13.81
N VAL A 324 7.34 -19.26 -14.09
CA VAL A 324 5.95 -19.56 -14.51
C VAL A 324 5.74 -19.18 -15.98
N PHE A 325 5.54 -20.17 -16.84
CA PHE A 325 5.21 -20.01 -18.26
C PHE A 325 3.68 -19.88 -18.45
N GLY A 326 3.25 -19.16 -19.49
CA GLY A 326 1.82 -19.06 -19.83
C GLY A 326 1.33 -20.22 -20.70
N LEU A 327 0.04 -20.56 -20.61
CA LEU A 327 -0.61 -21.66 -21.37
C LEU A 327 -0.70 -21.45 -22.89
N ARG A 328 -0.58 -20.21 -23.38
CA ARG A 328 -0.66 -19.87 -24.81
C ARG A 328 0.65 -19.28 -25.29
N LYS A 329 0.84 -19.20 -26.63
CA LYS A 329 2.01 -18.64 -27.33
C LYS A 329 2.45 -17.22 -26.90
N SER A 330 1.77 -16.58 -25.95
CA SER A 330 2.05 -15.21 -25.50
C SER A 330 3.24 -15.09 -24.53
N ARG A 331 3.60 -16.13 -23.73
CA ARG A 331 4.72 -16.02 -22.77
C ARG A 331 5.56 -17.29 -22.60
N THR A 332 6.29 -17.65 -23.65
CA THR A 332 7.23 -18.79 -23.65
C THR A 332 8.60 -18.46 -23.04
N THR A 333 8.90 -17.18 -22.81
CA THR A 333 10.18 -16.71 -22.24
C THR A 333 9.94 -15.86 -20.99
N VAL A 334 10.65 -16.18 -19.91
CA VAL A 334 10.65 -15.45 -18.64
C VAL A 334 12.08 -15.00 -18.34
N LYS A 335 12.25 -13.75 -17.91
CA LYS A 335 13.56 -13.18 -17.58
C LYS A 335 13.56 -12.66 -16.16
N TYR A 336 14.66 -12.91 -15.45
CA TYR A 336 14.90 -12.37 -14.11
C TYR A 336 16.26 -11.70 -14.01
N HIS A 337 16.34 -10.69 -13.15
CA HIS A 337 17.57 -9.96 -12.86
C HIS A 337 18.04 -10.28 -11.43
N ARG A 338 19.34 -10.47 -11.26
CA ARG A 338 19.97 -10.73 -9.96
C ARG A 338 21.24 -9.91 -9.81
N GLU A 339 21.59 -9.66 -8.55
CA GLU A 339 22.82 -8.98 -8.15
C GLU A 339 23.53 -9.83 -7.11
N LEU A 340 24.77 -10.20 -7.38
CA LEU A 340 25.63 -10.92 -6.45
C LEU A 340 26.64 -9.95 -5.85
N THR A 341 26.88 -10.09 -4.55
CA THR A 341 27.94 -9.37 -3.83
C THR A 341 29.04 -10.36 -3.48
N ASN A 342 30.29 -10.06 -3.82
CA ASN A 342 31.42 -10.89 -3.42
C ASN A 342 31.69 -10.75 -1.92
N VAL A 343 31.66 -11.87 -1.21
CA VAL A 343 32.06 -11.96 0.21
C VAL A 343 33.29 -12.85 0.43
N GLY A 344 33.84 -13.40 -0.66
CA GLY A 344 35.06 -14.21 -0.66
C GLY A 344 36.29 -13.42 -1.09
N ALA A 345 37.34 -14.12 -1.52
CA ALA A 345 38.61 -13.51 -1.92
C ALA A 345 38.46 -12.51 -3.08
N ALA A 346 39.30 -11.48 -3.08
CA ALA A 346 39.44 -10.55 -4.19
C ALA A 346 40.01 -11.25 -5.44
N GLY A 347 39.60 -10.83 -6.63
CA GLY A 347 40.03 -11.44 -7.89
C GLY A 347 39.30 -12.75 -8.25
N SER A 348 38.22 -13.10 -7.53
CA SER A 348 37.46 -14.32 -7.77
C SER A 348 36.67 -14.27 -9.09
N VAL A 349 36.74 -15.36 -9.86
CA VAL A 349 36.03 -15.51 -11.13
C VAL A 349 35.05 -16.67 -11.04
N TYR A 350 33.78 -16.42 -11.36
CA TYR A 350 32.74 -17.42 -11.35
C TYR A 350 32.16 -17.63 -12.75
N ALA A 351 31.97 -18.89 -13.16
CA ALA A 351 31.29 -19.27 -14.39
C ALA A 351 29.90 -19.85 -14.07
N ALA A 352 28.89 -19.46 -14.85
CA ALA A 352 27.53 -19.98 -14.70
C ALA A 352 27.42 -21.39 -15.32
N LYS A 353 26.90 -22.33 -14.55
CA LYS A 353 26.49 -23.68 -14.96
C LYS A 353 24.99 -23.81 -14.70
N VAL A 354 24.23 -24.33 -15.67
CA VAL A 354 22.80 -24.53 -15.50
C VAL A 354 22.45 -25.99 -15.73
N THR A 355 21.57 -26.53 -14.87
CA THR A 355 20.92 -27.82 -15.05
C THR A 355 19.40 -27.61 -15.07
N GLY A 356 18.70 -28.42 -15.85
CA GLY A 356 17.25 -28.33 -16.00
C GLY A 356 16.71 -29.35 -17.00
N PRO A 357 15.38 -29.42 -17.17
CA PRO A 357 14.76 -30.36 -18.09
C PRO A 357 15.12 -30.01 -19.56
N PRO A 358 15.18 -31.01 -20.47
CA PRO A 358 15.51 -30.79 -21.89
C PRO A 358 14.57 -29.83 -22.62
N SER A 359 13.34 -29.67 -22.12
CA SER A 359 12.30 -28.79 -22.66
C SER A 359 12.47 -27.31 -22.30
N ILE A 360 13.53 -26.93 -21.58
CA ILE A 360 13.76 -25.55 -21.15
C ILE A 360 15.18 -25.11 -21.49
N VAL A 361 15.26 -24.08 -22.32
CA VAL A 361 16.52 -23.41 -22.65
C VAL A 361 16.76 -22.30 -21.65
N VAL A 362 17.88 -22.37 -20.93
CA VAL A 362 18.29 -21.35 -19.97
C VAL A 362 19.53 -20.61 -20.46
N SER A 363 19.49 -19.28 -20.43
CA SER A 363 20.61 -18.44 -20.83
C SER A 363 20.94 -17.42 -19.75
N VAL A 364 22.22 -17.25 -19.44
CA VAL A 364 22.72 -16.33 -18.40
C VAL A 364 23.65 -15.30 -19.03
N LYS A 365 23.43 -14.02 -18.73
CA LYS A 365 24.25 -12.91 -19.23
C LYS A 365 24.66 -11.95 -18.11
N PRO A 366 25.96 -11.70 -17.91
CA PRO A 366 27.09 -12.41 -18.53
C PRO A 366 27.19 -13.87 -18.03
N ALA A 367 27.84 -14.75 -18.78
CA ALA A 367 28.07 -16.15 -18.35
C ALA A 367 29.25 -16.29 -17.37
N ARG A 368 30.03 -15.23 -17.20
CA ARG A 368 31.17 -15.14 -16.28
C ARG A 368 31.12 -13.84 -15.50
N LEU A 369 31.37 -13.91 -14.20
CA LEU A 369 31.45 -12.76 -13.29
C LEU A 369 32.86 -12.68 -12.71
N VAL A 370 33.44 -11.49 -12.72
CA VAL A 370 34.82 -11.22 -12.24
C VAL A 370 34.76 -10.19 -11.14
N PHE A 371 34.87 -10.63 -9.89
CA PHE A 371 34.85 -9.76 -8.72
C PHE A 371 36.29 -9.36 -8.37
N LYS A 372 36.63 -8.08 -8.56
CA LYS A 372 38.00 -7.58 -8.37
C LYS A 372 38.30 -7.35 -6.90
N LYS A 373 37.30 -6.96 -6.11
CA LYS A 373 37.42 -6.66 -4.69
C LYS A 373 36.37 -7.43 -3.88
N VAL A 374 36.62 -7.54 -2.57
CA VAL A 374 35.59 -7.94 -1.62
C VAL A 374 34.54 -6.84 -1.55
N GLY A 375 33.26 -7.20 -1.55
CA GLY A 375 32.13 -6.26 -1.59
C GLY A 375 31.71 -5.80 -2.98
N ASP A 376 32.43 -6.20 -4.04
CA ASP A 376 32.02 -5.90 -5.42
C ASP A 376 30.63 -6.48 -5.70
N LYS A 377 29.78 -5.68 -6.33
CA LYS A 377 28.42 -6.07 -6.73
C LYS A 377 28.33 -6.18 -8.24
N LEU A 378 27.94 -7.34 -8.75
CA LEU A 378 27.77 -7.57 -10.17
C LEU A 378 26.38 -8.12 -10.47
N ARG A 379 25.81 -7.64 -11.58
CA ARG A 379 24.48 -8.04 -12.05
C ARG A 379 24.55 -9.08 -13.15
N TYR A 380 23.56 -9.95 -13.16
CA TYR A 380 23.30 -10.84 -14.29
C TYR A 380 21.81 -10.95 -14.57
N THR A 381 21.49 -11.26 -15.82
CA THR A 381 20.15 -11.62 -16.26
C THR A 381 20.14 -13.11 -16.59
N VAL A 382 19.11 -13.81 -16.12
CA VAL A 382 18.82 -15.18 -16.54
C VAL A 382 17.50 -15.20 -17.31
N ALA A 383 17.48 -15.86 -18.46
CA ALA A 383 16.29 -16.03 -19.27
C ALA A 383 15.99 -17.53 -19.43
N PHE A 384 14.73 -17.89 -19.19
CA PHE A 384 14.20 -19.24 -19.29
C PHE A 384 13.21 -19.27 -20.45
N LYS A 385 13.40 -20.19 -21.40
CA LYS A 385 12.52 -20.35 -22.57
C LYS A 385 12.01 -21.78 -22.64
N SER A 386 10.69 -21.95 -22.57
CA SER A 386 10.03 -23.25 -22.78
C SER A 386 10.00 -23.58 -24.28
N THR A 387 10.42 -24.79 -24.64
CA THR A 387 10.34 -25.35 -26.00
C THR A 387 9.19 -26.35 -26.17
N ALA A 388 8.55 -26.77 -25.07
CA ALA A 388 7.38 -27.65 -25.11
C ALA A 388 6.11 -26.87 -25.51
N GLU A 389 5.38 -27.36 -26.51
CA GLU A 389 4.00 -26.95 -26.79
C GLU A 389 3.08 -27.64 -25.77
N GLY A 390 2.32 -26.87 -24.99
CA GLY A 390 1.34 -27.41 -24.01
C GLY A 390 1.87 -27.70 -22.60
N GLY A 391 3.20 -27.72 -22.40
CA GLY A 391 3.82 -27.95 -21.08
C GLY A 391 3.64 -29.39 -20.53
N PRO A 392 4.56 -29.91 -19.70
CA PRO A 392 4.27 -31.07 -18.86
C PRO A 392 3.12 -30.75 -17.88
N MET A 393 2.29 -31.73 -17.53
CA MET A 393 1.28 -31.58 -16.48
C MET A 393 1.89 -31.35 -15.09
N ASP A 394 3.18 -31.70 -14.89
CA ASP A 394 3.89 -31.63 -13.60
C ASP A 394 4.97 -30.53 -13.56
N ALA A 395 5.28 -30.05 -12.35
CA ALA A 395 6.39 -29.14 -12.10
C ALA A 395 7.75 -29.80 -12.42
N ALA A 396 8.68 -29.02 -12.97
CA ALA A 396 10.05 -29.47 -13.22
C ALA A 396 11.06 -28.65 -12.40
N PHE A 397 12.26 -29.19 -12.20
CA PHE A 397 13.29 -28.57 -11.36
C PHE A 397 14.66 -28.48 -12.05
N GLY A 398 15.48 -27.54 -11.60
CA GLY A 398 16.83 -27.33 -12.08
C GLY A 398 17.67 -26.47 -11.14
N TRP A 399 18.88 -26.12 -11.56
CA TRP A 399 19.81 -25.34 -10.77
C TRP A 399 20.60 -24.35 -11.63
N LEU A 400 20.79 -23.13 -11.12
CA LEU A 400 21.84 -22.22 -11.59
C LEU A 400 22.98 -22.26 -10.57
N THR A 401 24.18 -22.62 -11.00
CA THR A 401 25.37 -22.64 -10.14
C THR A 401 26.43 -21.68 -10.68
N TRP A 402 26.90 -20.77 -9.85
CA TRP A 402 28.11 -20.00 -10.09
C TRP A 402 29.29 -20.76 -9.50
N SER A 403 30.22 -21.21 -10.32
CA SER A 403 31.34 -22.08 -9.92
C SER A 403 32.66 -21.38 -10.19
N SER A 404 33.54 -21.29 -9.18
CA SER A 404 34.92 -20.80 -9.31
C SER A 404 35.95 -21.93 -9.44
N GLY A 405 35.51 -23.19 -9.32
CA GLY A 405 36.38 -24.36 -9.17
C GLY A 405 36.61 -24.73 -7.71
N GLU A 406 36.60 -23.76 -6.80
CA GLU A 406 36.73 -23.95 -5.34
C GLU A 406 35.40 -23.76 -4.60
N GLN A 407 34.56 -22.83 -5.08
CA GLN A 407 33.27 -22.52 -4.49
C GLN A 407 32.15 -22.62 -5.52
N ASP A 408 31.05 -23.23 -5.09
CA ASP A 408 29.83 -23.35 -5.86
C ASP A 408 28.68 -22.62 -5.14
N VAL A 409 28.17 -21.55 -5.75
CA VAL A 409 26.99 -20.81 -5.28
C VAL A 409 25.80 -21.26 -6.10
N ARG A 410 24.91 -22.05 -5.50
CA ARG A 410 23.82 -22.74 -6.20
C ARG A 410 22.46 -22.16 -5.83
N SER A 411 21.65 -21.86 -6.85
CA SER A 411 20.26 -21.41 -6.73
C SER A 411 19.30 -22.45 -7.34
N PRO A 412 18.33 -22.98 -6.58
CA PRO A 412 17.30 -23.86 -7.13
C PRO A 412 16.37 -23.11 -8.08
N ILE A 413 15.89 -23.84 -9.08
CA ILE A 413 14.92 -23.37 -10.07
C ILE A 413 13.73 -24.32 -10.08
N SER A 414 12.53 -23.77 -9.92
CA SER A 414 11.25 -24.45 -10.16
C SER A 414 10.65 -23.94 -11.46
N TYR A 415 10.11 -24.84 -12.28
CA TYR A 415 9.43 -24.53 -13.53
C TYR A 415 7.99 -25.01 -13.47
N THR A 416 7.03 -24.12 -13.73
CA THR A 416 5.61 -24.42 -13.80
C THR A 416 4.98 -23.76 -15.03
N TRP A 417 3.84 -24.30 -15.45
CA TRP A 417 2.98 -23.75 -16.50
C TRP A 417 1.68 -23.32 -15.81
N GLY A 418 1.21 -22.10 -16.09
CA GLY A 418 0.00 -21.56 -15.44
C GLY A 418 -1.21 -22.46 -15.67
N MET A 419 -2.16 -22.48 -14.72
CA MET A 419 -3.48 -23.10 -14.88
C MET A 419 -4.42 -22.24 -15.73
#